data_AF-A0A3T0EBU6-F1
#
_entry.id   AF-A0A3T0EBU6-F1
#
_cell.length_a   1.000
_cell.length_b   1.000
_cell.length_c   1.000
_cell.angle_alpha   90.00
_cell.angle_beta   90.00
_cell.angle_gamma   90.00
#
_symmetry.space_group_name_H-M   'P 1'
#
loop_
_entity.id
_entity.type
_entity.pdbx_description
1 polymer ?
#
loop_
_entity_poly.entity_id
_entity_poly.type
_entity_poly.pdbx_seq_one_letter_code
_entity_poly.pdbx_strand_id
1 'polypeptide(L)'
;MNEFDKSRAHFVLKHFADRLAQLTGRPTLAYRAGSFRWSGATIEAMAEAGLQLSFNASHKSAAMGRGAQPAELDGPYRWSNGIIEIPLTEEQRDESVFASFAFPMKRDGAHNVKALYRKYALQDRSGEKRKFLNLLTHSWSLLEFEEGGKIANYVNDQRTEEYRELVSMIAKDFDILSSDQFVSLPETEREKAIAPGQQQLPV
;
A
#
# COMPACT_ATOMS: atom_id res chain seq x y z
N MET A 1 13.26 -2.03 11.06
CA MET A 1 12.92 -2.81 9.85
C MET A 1 13.83 -2.43 8.69
N ASN A 2 13.94 -1.16 8.28
CA ASN A 2 14.97 -0.74 7.29
C ASN A 2 16.42 -0.97 7.77
N GLU A 3 16.64 -0.95 9.09
CA GLU A 3 17.95 -1.27 9.72
C GLU A 3 18.17 -2.78 9.96
N PHE A 4 17.20 -3.64 9.61
CA PHE A 4 17.35 -5.07 9.87
C PHE A 4 18.20 -5.70 8.79
N ASP A 5 19.16 -6.52 9.21
CA ASP A 5 19.76 -7.50 8.33
C ASP A 5 18.72 -8.55 7.90
N LYS A 6 19.05 -9.31 6.87
CA LYS A 6 18.17 -10.33 6.29
C LYS A 6 17.71 -11.37 7.32
N SER A 7 18.61 -11.80 8.21
CA SER A 7 18.29 -12.84 9.20
C SER A 7 17.26 -12.37 10.23
N ARG A 8 17.40 -11.14 10.73
CA ARG A 8 16.45 -10.51 11.64
C ARG A 8 15.13 -10.23 10.95
N ALA A 9 15.17 -9.75 9.71
CA ALA A 9 13.99 -9.54 8.90
C ALA A 9 13.22 -10.85 8.69
N HIS A 10 13.91 -11.93 8.31
CA HIS A 10 13.30 -13.24 8.09
C HIS A 10 12.67 -13.81 9.36
N PHE A 11 13.37 -13.76 10.50
CA PHE A 11 12.83 -14.21 11.78
C PHE A 11 11.52 -13.49 12.12
N VAL A 12 11.50 -12.16 12.05
CA VAL A 12 10.31 -11.36 12.36
C VAL A 12 9.18 -11.66 11.39
N LEU A 13 9.46 -11.63 10.08
CA LEU A 13 8.46 -11.88 9.05
C LEU A 13 7.84 -13.27 9.19
N LYS A 14 8.67 -14.32 9.29
CA LYS A 14 8.20 -15.70 9.41
C LYS A 14 7.41 -15.93 10.70
N HIS A 15 7.93 -15.45 11.83
CA HIS A 15 7.26 -15.63 13.12
C HIS A 15 5.84 -15.03 13.13
N PHE A 16 5.69 -13.78 12.67
CA PHE A 16 4.38 -13.14 12.65
C PHE A 16 3.47 -13.66 11.53
N ALA A 17 4.03 -14.02 10.37
CA ALA A 17 3.26 -14.66 9.29
C ALA A 17 2.65 -15.99 9.75
N ASP A 18 3.43 -16.84 10.44
CA ASP A 18 2.96 -18.11 11.00
C ASP A 18 1.93 -17.88 12.08
N ARG A 19 2.16 -16.91 12.98
CA ARG A 19 1.23 -16.61 14.06
C ARG A 19 -0.12 -16.13 13.52
N LEU A 20 -0.12 -15.26 12.53
CA LEU A 20 -1.33 -14.82 11.84
C LEU A 20 -2.03 -15.98 11.13
N ALA A 21 -1.28 -16.87 10.51
CA ALA A 21 -1.85 -18.04 9.86
C ALA A 21 -2.53 -19.00 10.85
N GLN A 22 -1.91 -19.25 12.00
CA GLN A 22 -2.50 -20.04 13.08
C GLN A 22 -3.79 -19.41 13.63
N LEU A 23 -3.82 -18.09 13.80
CA LEU A 23 -4.97 -17.38 14.36
C LEU A 23 -6.14 -17.30 13.38
N THR A 24 -5.86 -17.15 12.09
CA THR A 24 -6.88 -16.91 11.06
C THR A 24 -7.26 -18.14 10.25
N GLY A 25 -6.49 -19.23 10.37
CA GLY A 25 -6.65 -20.43 9.54
C GLY A 25 -6.30 -20.22 8.06
N ARG A 26 -5.68 -19.09 7.70
CA ARG A 26 -5.37 -18.71 6.31
C ARG A 26 -3.90 -18.32 6.19
N PRO A 27 -3.22 -18.68 5.08
CA PRO A 27 -1.82 -18.28 4.89
C PRO A 27 -1.69 -16.76 4.84
N THR A 28 -0.63 -16.23 5.45
CA THR A 28 -0.24 -14.82 5.30
C THR A 28 0.44 -14.64 3.95
N LEU A 29 -0.11 -13.79 3.08
CA LEU A 29 0.39 -13.61 1.71
C LEU A 29 1.17 -12.32 1.51
N ALA A 30 0.97 -11.33 2.38
CA ALA A 30 1.41 -9.97 2.14
C ALA A 30 2.08 -9.36 3.37
N TYR A 31 2.98 -8.40 3.13
CA TYR A 31 3.60 -7.61 4.20
C TYR A 31 3.68 -6.12 3.86
N ARG A 32 3.41 -5.30 4.88
CA ARG A 32 3.64 -3.86 4.91
C ARG A 32 4.41 -3.49 6.17
N ALA A 33 5.56 -2.85 5.99
CA ALA A 33 6.37 -2.33 7.06
C ALA A 33 5.71 -1.13 7.74
N GLY A 34 5.87 -1.06 9.06
CA GLY A 34 5.43 0.09 9.85
C GLY A 34 6.12 1.37 9.36
N SER A 35 5.31 2.39 9.05
CA SER A 35 5.79 3.66 8.48
C SER A 35 6.63 3.50 7.21
N PHE A 36 6.40 2.43 6.43
CA PHE A 36 7.15 2.10 5.22
C PHE A 36 8.66 1.99 5.47
N ARG A 37 9.04 1.46 6.64
CA ARG A 37 10.46 1.22 6.97
C ARG A 37 10.93 -0.12 6.48
N TRP A 38 11.52 -0.19 5.29
CA TRP A 38 11.98 -1.43 4.67
C TRP A 38 13.31 -1.24 3.94
N SER A 39 13.94 -2.35 3.56
CA SER A 39 15.21 -2.43 2.80
C SER A 39 15.19 -3.63 1.85
N GLY A 40 16.17 -3.76 0.96
CA GLY A 40 16.33 -4.96 0.11
C GLY A 40 16.33 -6.26 0.93
N ALA A 41 17.04 -6.27 2.07
CA ALA A 41 17.02 -7.39 3.02
C ALA A 41 15.61 -7.77 3.52
N THR A 42 14.68 -6.81 3.59
CA THR A 42 13.27 -7.09 3.90
C THR A 42 12.62 -7.86 2.76
N ILE A 43 12.80 -7.43 1.51
CA ILE A 43 12.24 -8.09 0.33
C ILE A 43 12.83 -9.50 0.13
N GLU A 44 14.14 -9.68 0.34
CA GLU A 44 14.76 -11.00 0.31
C GLU A 44 14.15 -11.94 1.35
N ALA A 45 14.02 -11.47 2.59
CA ALA A 45 13.46 -12.21 3.69
C ALA A 45 11.96 -12.54 3.50
N MET A 46 11.21 -11.71 2.78
CA MET A 46 9.80 -11.98 2.46
C MET A 46 9.64 -13.24 1.62
N ALA A 47 10.49 -13.43 0.60
CA ALA A 47 10.44 -14.62 -0.24
C ALA A 47 10.75 -15.89 0.55
N GLU A 48 11.77 -15.85 1.42
CA GLU A 48 12.11 -16.98 2.31
C GLU A 48 11.01 -17.29 3.32
N ALA A 49 10.27 -16.27 3.75
CA ALA A 49 9.12 -16.43 4.64
C ALA A 49 7.85 -16.93 3.94
N GLY A 50 7.87 -17.15 2.61
CA GLY A 50 6.72 -17.61 1.83
C GLY A 50 5.66 -16.53 1.55
N LEU A 51 6.02 -15.25 1.72
CA LEU A 51 5.17 -14.12 1.35
C LEU A 51 5.24 -13.89 -0.16
N GLN A 52 4.20 -13.28 -0.72
CA GLN A 52 4.08 -13.07 -2.17
C GLN A 52 3.94 -11.59 -2.56
N LEU A 53 3.30 -10.79 -1.70
CA LEU A 53 3.02 -9.38 -1.97
C LEU A 53 3.72 -8.46 -0.97
N SER A 54 4.36 -7.41 -1.48
CA SER A 54 4.94 -6.31 -0.70
C SER A 54 4.12 -5.05 -0.91
N PHE A 55 3.82 -4.33 0.17
CA PHE A 55 3.07 -3.05 0.15
C PHE A 55 3.91 -1.92 0.76
N ASN A 56 5.20 -1.91 0.44
CA ASN A 56 6.24 -1.14 1.13
C ASN A 56 6.70 0.09 0.36
N ALA A 57 6.59 0.06 -0.97
CA ALA A 57 7.02 1.14 -1.85
C ALA A 57 6.19 2.42 -1.62
N SER A 58 6.89 3.50 -1.23
CA SER A 58 6.36 4.85 -1.05
C SER A 58 7.50 5.85 -1.30
N HIS A 59 7.38 6.65 -2.35
CA HIS A 59 8.33 7.73 -2.65
C HIS A 59 8.35 8.76 -1.51
N LYS A 60 7.18 9.06 -0.92
CA LYS A 60 7.09 9.92 0.27
C LYS A 60 7.97 9.41 1.40
N SER A 61 7.91 8.12 1.69
CA SER A 61 8.66 7.54 2.81
C SER A 61 10.15 7.43 2.51
N ALA A 62 10.51 7.16 1.25
CA ALA A 62 11.89 7.20 0.79
C ALA A 62 12.50 8.61 0.89
N ALA A 63 11.77 9.66 0.48
CA ALA A 63 12.16 11.06 0.65
C ALA A 63 12.37 11.47 2.13
N MET A 64 11.70 10.78 3.06
CA MET A 64 11.89 10.95 4.50
C MET A 64 13.00 10.06 5.11
N GLY A 65 13.77 9.34 4.30
CA GLY A 65 14.83 8.43 4.75
C GLY A 65 14.33 7.19 5.50
N ARG A 66 13.07 6.78 5.29
CA ARG A 66 12.45 5.69 6.06
C ARG A 66 12.57 4.33 5.37
N GLY A 67 12.65 4.28 4.05
CA GLY A 67 12.77 3.03 3.28
C GLY A 67 13.61 3.19 2.02
N ALA A 68 13.77 2.10 1.28
CA ALA A 68 14.45 2.12 -0.01
C ALA A 68 13.66 2.96 -1.05
N GLN A 69 14.39 3.47 -2.05
CA GLN A 69 13.77 4.18 -3.17
C GLN A 69 12.96 3.17 -4.02
N PRO A 70 11.65 3.39 -4.21
CA PRO A 70 10.86 2.53 -5.06
C PRO A 70 11.16 2.80 -6.54
N ALA A 71 10.82 1.85 -7.40
CA ALA A 71 10.88 2.03 -8.85
C ALA A 71 10.00 3.22 -9.30
N GLU A 72 10.41 3.91 -10.37
CA GLU A 72 9.61 4.98 -10.99
C GLU A 72 8.48 4.42 -11.86
N LEU A 73 7.59 3.64 -11.24
CA LEU A 73 6.48 2.95 -11.87
C LEU A 73 5.17 3.32 -11.17
N ASP A 74 4.11 3.51 -11.94
CA ASP A 74 2.78 3.90 -11.44
C ASP A 74 1.86 2.72 -11.08
N GLY A 75 2.41 1.50 -11.04
CA GLY A 75 1.67 0.28 -10.75
C GLY A 75 2.56 -0.84 -10.21
N PRO A 76 1.95 -2.00 -9.92
CA PRO A 76 2.67 -3.19 -9.46
C PRO A 76 3.89 -3.55 -10.31
N TYR A 77 4.91 -4.09 -9.66
CA TYR A 77 6.10 -4.62 -10.32
C TYR A 77 6.66 -5.82 -9.57
N ARG A 78 7.52 -6.60 -10.24
CA ARG A 78 8.06 -7.83 -9.69
C ARG A 78 9.55 -7.66 -9.37
N TRP A 79 9.94 -8.09 -8.18
CA TRP A 79 11.34 -8.26 -7.80
C TRP A 79 11.89 -9.57 -8.37
N SER A 80 13.21 -9.66 -8.54
CA SER A 80 13.91 -10.84 -9.08
C SER A 80 13.71 -12.11 -8.25
N ASN A 81 13.36 -11.99 -6.97
CA ASN A 81 13.00 -13.12 -6.11
C ASN A 81 11.52 -13.51 -6.19
N GLY A 82 10.76 -12.94 -7.12
CA GLY A 82 9.36 -13.28 -7.40
C GLY A 82 8.31 -12.48 -6.61
N ILE A 83 8.72 -11.74 -5.56
CA ILE A 83 7.82 -10.86 -4.79
C ILE A 83 7.22 -9.80 -5.72
N ILE A 84 5.90 -9.58 -5.63
CA ILE A 84 5.23 -8.49 -6.33
C ILE A 84 5.13 -7.31 -5.37
N GLU A 85 5.75 -6.20 -5.72
CA GLU A 85 5.55 -4.92 -5.04
C GLU A 85 4.24 -4.28 -5.53
N ILE A 86 3.42 -3.88 -4.57
CA ILE A 86 2.20 -3.11 -4.75
C ILE A 86 2.46 -1.72 -4.17
N PRO A 87 2.95 -0.76 -4.98
CA PRO A 87 3.31 0.56 -4.48
C PRO A 87 2.09 1.28 -3.92
N LEU A 88 2.33 2.14 -2.93
CA LEU A 88 1.31 3.07 -2.47
C LEU A 88 0.98 4.04 -3.61
N THR A 89 -0.30 4.30 -3.85
CA THR A 89 -0.68 5.35 -4.80
C THR A 89 -0.28 6.69 -4.21
N GLU A 90 0.59 7.41 -4.90
CA GLU A 90 1.05 8.74 -4.48
C GLU A 90 1.00 9.73 -5.64
N GLU A 91 0.86 11.00 -5.29
CA GLU A 91 0.97 12.12 -6.21
C GLU A 91 2.26 12.86 -5.88
N GLN A 92 3.08 13.12 -6.89
CA GLN A 92 4.20 14.04 -6.79
C GLN A 92 3.68 15.47 -6.92
N ARG A 93 3.90 16.30 -5.89
CA ARG A 93 3.51 17.72 -5.87
C ARG A 93 4.65 18.66 -6.25
N ASP A 94 5.87 18.21 -5.98
CA ASP A 94 7.12 18.91 -6.26
C ASP A 94 8.24 17.86 -6.37
N GLU A 95 9.47 18.26 -6.70
CA GLU A 95 10.62 17.37 -6.93
C GLU A 95 10.82 16.35 -5.79
N SER A 96 10.63 16.76 -4.53
CA SER A 96 10.82 15.92 -3.35
C SER A 96 9.56 15.69 -2.51
N VAL A 97 8.41 16.26 -2.92
CA VAL A 97 7.19 16.26 -2.10
C VAL A 97 6.15 15.32 -2.70
N PHE A 98 5.87 14.25 -1.97
CA PHE A 98 4.86 13.25 -2.33
C PHE A 98 3.70 13.26 -1.34
N ALA A 99 2.49 13.12 -1.86
CA ALA A 99 1.27 12.99 -1.07
C ALA A 99 0.60 11.66 -1.38
N SER A 100 0.47 10.82 -0.36
CA SER A 100 -0.13 9.50 -0.48
C SER A 100 -1.65 9.55 -0.58
N PHE A 101 -2.21 8.66 -1.39
CA PHE A 101 -3.65 8.38 -1.43
C PHE A 101 -4.03 7.65 -0.15
N ALA A 102 -4.51 8.42 0.83
CA ALA A 102 -4.88 7.93 2.14
C ALA A 102 -6.23 8.50 2.55
N PHE A 103 -6.98 7.72 3.31
CA PHE A 103 -8.22 8.16 3.95
C PHE A 103 -8.08 8.07 5.47
N PRO A 104 -8.41 9.14 6.22
CA PRO A 104 -8.59 10.51 5.74
C PRO A 104 -7.23 11.11 5.32
N MET A 105 -7.24 12.09 4.40
CA MET A 105 -6.01 12.75 3.94
C MET A 105 -5.34 13.61 5.02
N LYS A 106 -6.12 14.11 5.97
CA LYS A 106 -5.70 14.91 7.12
C LYS A 106 -6.42 14.37 8.36
N ARG A 107 -5.82 14.56 9.53
CA ARG A 107 -6.41 14.08 10.80
C ARG A 107 -7.49 15.00 11.36
N ASP A 108 -7.50 16.27 10.93
CA ASP A 108 -8.22 17.38 11.54
C ASP A 108 -9.53 17.79 10.83
N GLY A 109 -10.01 17.02 9.86
CA GLY A 109 -11.40 17.16 9.39
C GLY A 109 -11.63 18.26 8.35
N ALA A 110 -11.53 17.86 7.09
CA ALA A 110 -12.35 18.33 5.96
C ALA A 110 -11.96 17.46 4.77
N HIS A 111 -12.74 16.42 4.47
CA HIS A 111 -12.41 15.46 3.41
C HIS A 111 -13.43 15.53 2.32
N ASN A 112 -13.09 16.28 1.28
CA ASN A 112 -13.83 16.18 0.04
C ASN A 112 -13.42 14.88 -0.67
N VAL A 113 -14.18 13.81 -0.42
CA VAL A 113 -13.93 12.48 -1.00
C VAL A 113 -13.97 12.50 -2.54
N LYS A 114 -14.77 13.39 -3.13
CA LYS A 114 -14.81 13.58 -4.59
C LYS A 114 -13.52 14.20 -5.11
N ALA A 115 -12.98 15.20 -4.41
CA ALA A 115 -11.69 15.78 -4.75
C ALA A 115 -10.56 14.76 -4.60
N LEU A 116 -10.61 13.93 -3.55
CA LEU A 116 -9.66 12.84 -3.35
C LEU A 116 -9.69 11.83 -4.51
N TYR A 117 -10.88 11.31 -4.83
CA TYR A 117 -11.06 10.37 -5.93
C TYR A 117 -10.60 10.98 -7.27
N ARG A 118 -11.02 12.20 -7.62
CA ARG A 118 -10.58 12.87 -8.86
C ARG A 118 -9.06 12.99 -8.95
N LYS A 119 -8.43 13.30 -7.81
CA LYS A 119 -7.00 13.57 -7.71
C LYS A 119 -6.14 12.31 -7.87
N TYR A 120 -6.57 11.20 -7.27
CA TYR A 120 -5.74 9.98 -7.20
C TYR A 120 -6.19 8.86 -8.12
N ALA A 121 -7.48 8.78 -8.46
CA ALA A 121 -8.06 7.62 -9.16
C ALA A 121 -8.09 7.76 -10.68
N LEU A 122 -8.11 8.99 -11.23
CA LEU A 122 -8.36 9.19 -12.66
C LEU A 122 -7.10 9.02 -13.52
N GLN A 123 -5.98 9.60 -13.10
CA GLN A 123 -4.75 9.64 -13.88
C GLN A 123 -3.52 9.20 -13.08
N ASP A 124 -2.56 8.60 -13.78
CA ASP A 124 -1.22 8.30 -13.29
C ASP A 124 -0.26 9.51 -13.41
N ARG A 125 1.01 9.37 -13.01
CA ARG A 125 1.97 10.49 -13.06
C ARG A 125 2.32 10.90 -14.48
N SER A 126 2.09 10.04 -15.47
CA SER A 126 2.25 10.35 -16.89
C SER A 126 1.04 11.02 -17.51
N GLY A 127 -0.07 11.14 -16.76
CA GLY A 127 -1.35 11.69 -17.23
C GLY A 127 -2.26 10.66 -17.91
N GLU A 128 -1.83 9.40 -17.98
CA GLU A 128 -2.60 8.29 -18.55
C GLU A 128 -3.66 7.79 -17.58
N LYS A 129 -4.69 7.10 -18.11
CA LYS A 129 -5.73 6.51 -17.24
C LYS A 129 -5.09 5.52 -16.27
N ARG A 130 -5.26 5.76 -14.98
CA ARG A 130 -4.69 4.90 -13.94
C ARG A 130 -5.29 3.50 -13.99
N LYS A 131 -4.44 2.48 -13.89
CA LYS A 131 -4.83 1.06 -13.97
C LYS A 131 -4.84 0.34 -12.62
N PHE A 132 -4.18 0.91 -11.62
CA PHE A 132 -4.05 0.30 -10.30
C PHE A 132 -4.13 1.34 -9.20
N LEU A 133 -4.77 0.98 -8.08
CA LEU A 133 -4.92 1.83 -6.90
C LEU A 133 -4.61 1.07 -5.61
N ASN A 134 -3.85 1.72 -4.73
CA ASN A 134 -3.59 1.27 -3.38
C ASN A 134 -3.94 2.42 -2.42
N LEU A 135 -5.08 2.29 -1.75
CA LEU A 135 -5.59 3.26 -0.78
C LEU A 135 -5.09 2.92 0.63
N LEU A 136 -4.33 3.83 1.25
CA LEU A 136 -3.88 3.69 2.63
C LEU A 136 -4.99 4.07 3.62
N THR A 137 -5.35 3.12 4.47
CA THR A 137 -6.26 3.34 5.62
C THR A 137 -5.70 2.74 6.91
N HIS A 138 -6.24 3.22 8.03
CA HIS A 138 -6.04 2.68 9.36
C HIS A 138 -7.38 2.51 10.06
N SER A 139 -7.46 1.72 11.13
CA SER A 139 -8.68 1.60 11.94
C SER A 139 -9.14 2.95 12.49
N TRP A 140 -8.20 3.81 12.89
CA TRP A 140 -8.49 5.18 13.35
C TRP A 140 -8.93 6.13 12.23
N SER A 141 -8.83 5.74 10.95
CA SER A 141 -9.31 6.55 9.84
C SER A 141 -10.83 6.79 9.86
N LEU A 142 -11.55 5.91 10.55
CA LEU A 142 -13.00 5.98 10.71
C LEU A 142 -13.42 6.72 12.00
N LEU A 143 -12.46 7.32 12.70
CA LEU A 143 -12.65 8.00 13.98
C LEU A 143 -12.35 9.50 13.83
N GLU A 144 -12.82 10.29 14.79
CA GLU A 144 -12.49 11.70 14.90
C GLU A 144 -11.42 11.91 15.98
N PHE A 145 -10.44 12.74 15.68
CA PHE A 145 -9.42 13.11 16.66
C PHE A 145 -9.91 14.28 17.51
N GLU A 146 -9.68 14.18 18.82
CA GLU A 146 -9.84 15.33 19.72
C GLU A 146 -8.91 16.48 19.33
N GLU A 147 -9.24 17.69 19.79
CA GLU A 147 -8.37 18.86 19.65
C GLU A 147 -6.97 18.55 20.22
N GLY A 148 -5.93 18.62 19.37
CA GLY A 148 -4.57 18.21 19.72
C GLY A 148 -4.14 16.81 19.26
N GLY A 149 -5.03 16.01 18.66
CA GLY A 149 -4.66 14.92 17.75
C GLY A 149 -4.09 13.63 18.36
N LYS A 150 -4.24 13.40 19.68
CA LYS A 150 -3.66 12.24 20.38
C LYS A 150 -4.62 11.07 20.54
N ILE A 151 -5.91 11.36 20.77
CA ILE A 151 -6.95 10.35 21.00
C ILE A 151 -7.93 10.44 19.84
N ALA A 152 -8.31 9.27 19.30
CA ALA A 152 -9.30 9.14 18.26
C ALA A 152 -10.53 8.43 18.84
N ASN A 153 -11.69 9.06 18.73
CA ASN A 153 -12.95 8.57 19.28
C ASN A 153 -13.97 8.38 18.16
N TYR A 154 -14.86 7.41 18.36
CA TYR A 154 -16.08 7.34 17.58
C TYR A 154 -17.03 8.43 18.06
N VAL A 155 -17.41 9.33 17.16
CA VAL A 155 -18.36 10.42 17.45
C VAL A 155 -19.71 10.12 16.80
N ASN A 156 -19.70 9.81 15.50
CA ASN A 156 -20.87 9.45 14.71
C ASN A 156 -20.43 8.70 13.43
N ASP A 157 -21.40 8.34 12.57
CA ASP A 157 -21.15 7.58 11.34
C ASP A 157 -20.57 8.41 10.18
N GLN A 158 -20.37 9.72 10.31
CA GLN A 158 -19.95 10.59 9.21
C GLN A 158 -18.68 10.08 8.54
N ARG A 159 -17.66 9.68 9.32
CA ARG A 159 -16.40 9.13 8.80
C ARG A 159 -16.58 7.84 8.01
N THR A 160 -17.49 6.99 8.47
CA THR A 160 -17.83 5.74 7.82
C THR A 160 -18.57 5.99 6.51
N GLU A 161 -19.53 6.93 6.49
CA GLU A 161 -20.28 7.28 5.27
C GLU A 161 -19.39 8.00 4.24
N GLU A 162 -18.48 8.88 4.66
CA GLU A 162 -17.45 9.46 3.78
C GLU A 162 -16.58 8.36 3.13
N TYR A 163 -16.14 7.38 3.93
CA TYR A 163 -15.37 6.25 3.41
C TYR A 163 -16.19 5.41 2.43
N ARG A 164 -17.46 5.12 2.73
CA ARG A 164 -18.36 4.41 1.79
C ARG A 164 -18.54 5.19 0.50
N GLU A 165 -18.74 6.51 0.55
CA GLU A 165 -18.86 7.34 -0.64
C GLU A 165 -17.58 7.24 -1.49
N LEU A 166 -16.40 7.37 -0.88
CA LEU A 166 -15.12 7.19 -1.57
C LEU A 166 -15.00 5.82 -2.25
N VAL A 167 -15.25 4.74 -1.50
CA VAL A 167 -15.18 3.37 -2.02
C VAL A 167 -16.20 3.16 -3.14
N SER A 168 -17.41 3.72 -3.04
CA SER A 168 -18.44 3.64 -4.08
C SER A 168 -18.02 4.33 -5.38
N MET A 169 -17.22 5.39 -5.31
CA MET A 169 -16.67 6.04 -6.49
C MET A 169 -15.54 5.22 -7.11
N ILE A 170 -14.63 4.69 -6.28
CA ILE A 170 -13.54 3.81 -6.74
C ILE A 170 -14.12 2.57 -7.45
N ALA A 171 -15.15 1.95 -6.87
CA ALA A 171 -15.78 0.75 -7.41
C ALA A 171 -16.47 0.94 -8.77
N LYS A 172 -16.67 2.18 -9.24
CA LYS A 172 -17.20 2.44 -10.59
C LYS A 172 -16.16 2.21 -11.69
N ASP A 173 -14.89 2.36 -11.36
CA ASP A 173 -13.79 2.30 -12.34
C ASP A 173 -12.78 1.18 -12.08
N PHE A 174 -12.79 0.61 -10.87
CA PHE A 174 -11.82 -0.38 -10.41
C PHE A 174 -12.50 -1.58 -9.76
N ASP A 175 -12.00 -2.77 -10.06
CA ASP A 175 -12.26 -3.95 -9.26
C ASP A 175 -11.53 -3.84 -7.92
N ILE A 176 -12.25 -4.05 -6.82
CA ILE A 176 -11.68 -4.00 -5.48
C ILE A 176 -11.33 -5.42 -5.04
N LEU A 177 -10.04 -5.69 -4.91
CA LEU A 177 -9.51 -7.01 -4.58
C LEU A 177 -8.81 -7.02 -3.22
N SER A 178 -9.01 -8.10 -2.47
CA SER A 178 -8.13 -8.46 -1.37
C SER A 178 -6.81 -9.06 -1.88
N SER A 179 -5.80 -9.14 -1.02
CA SER A 179 -4.50 -9.73 -1.37
C SER A 179 -4.60 -11.17 -1.87
N ASP A 180 -5.47 -11.99 -1.27
CA ASP A 180 -5.71 -13.37 -1.69
C ASP A 180 -6.43 -13.45 -3.04
N GLN A 181 -7.40 -12.57 -3.30
CA GLN A 181 -8.05 -12.48 -4.61
C GLN A 181 -7.05 -12.08 -5.69
N PHE A 182 -6.21 -11.08 -5.43
CA PHE A 182 -5.18 -10.65 -6.38
C PHE A 182 -4.17 -11.77 -6.70
N VAL A 183 -3.68 -12.48 -5.67
CA VAL A 183 -2.78 -13.63 -5.87
C VAL A 183 -3.48 -14.75 -6.64
N SER A 184 -4.79 -14.95 -6.44
CA SER A 184 -5.55 -16.03 -7.08
C SER A 184 -5.94 -15.73 -8.53
N LEU A 185 -5.76 -14.50 -9.02
CA LEU A 185 -5.99 -14.18 -10.43
C LEU A 185 -5.10 -15.03 -11.34
N PRO A 186 -5.56 -15.41 -12.56
CA PRO A 186 -4.69 -15.99 -13.56
C PRO A 186 -3.46 -15.11 -13.81
N GLU A 187 -2.32 -15.72 -14.11
CA GLU A 187 -1.08 -14.97 -14.33
C GLU A 187 -1.23 -13.90 -15.42
N THR A 188 -1.91 -14.24 -16.51
CA THR A 188 -2.22 -13.29 -17.59
C THR A 188 -3.01 -12.08 -17.14
N GLU A 189 -3.88 -12.21 -16.12
CA GLU A 189 -4.63 -11.08 -15.56
C GLU A 189 -3.76 -10.26 -14.60
N ARG A 190 -2.93 -10.92 -13.78
CA ARG A 190 -1.99 -10.21 -12.90
C ARG A 190 -0.97 -9.39 -13.71
N GLU A 191 -0.48 -9.93 -14.80
CA GLU A 191 0.49 -9.25 -15.68
C GLU A 191 -0.11 -8.02 -16.38
N LYS A 192 -1.45 -7.91 -16.54
CA LYS A 192 -2.08 -6.66 -17.01
C LYS A 192 -1.96 -5.52 -16.01
N ALA A 193 -1.86 -5.84 -14.72
CA ALA A 193 -1.67 -4.85 -13.66
C ALA A 193 -0.19 -4.48 -13.47
N ILE A 194 0.73 -5.38 -13.84
CA ILE A 194 2.17 -5.15 -13.72
C ILE A 194 2.64 -4.20 -14.83
N ALA A 195 3.47 -3.22 -14.46
CA ALA A 195 3.98 -2.24 -15.42
C ALA A 195 4.75 -2.93 -16.57
N PRO A 196 4.41 -2.66 -17.85
CA PRO A 196 5.04 -3.33 -18.98
C PRO A 196 6.53 -2.96 -19.09
N GLY A 197 7.38 -3.96 -19.39
CA GLY A 197 8.79 -3.75 -19.74
C GLY A 197 9.82 -4.02 -18.64
N GLN A 198 9.42 -4.39 -17.43
CA GLN A 198 10.36 -4.78 -16.36
C GLN A 198 9.87 -6.06 -15.67
N GLN A 199 10.28 -7.20 -16.20
CA GLN A 199 9.83 -8.50 -15.68
C GLN A 199 10.39 -8.78 -14.28
N GLN A 200 11.56 -8.24 -13.93
CA GLN A 200 12.20 -8.43 -12.62
C GLN A 200 13.17 -7.28 -12.29
N LEU A 201 12.93 -6.58 -11.19
CA LEU A 201 13.89 -5.61 -10.62
C LEU A 201 14.86 -6.31 -9.66
N PRO A 202 16.13 -5.87 -9.58
CA PRO A 202 17.04 -6.37 -8.55
C PRO A 202 16.50 -6.01 -7.17
N VAL A 203 16.69 -6.91 -6.20
CA VAL A 203 16.37 -6.64 -4.79
C VAL A 203 17.42 -5.73 -4.17
#